data_AF-A0A3D5A702-F1
#
_entry.id   AF-A0A3D5A702-F1
#
_cell.length_a   1.000
_cell.length_b   1.000
_cell.length_c   1.000
_cell.angle_alpha   90.00
_cell.angle_beta   90.00
_cell.angle_gamma   90.00
#
_symmetry.space_group_name_H-M   'P 1'
#
loop_
_entity.id
_entity.type
_entity.pdbx_description
1 polymer ?
#
loop_
_entity_poly.entity_id
_entity_poly.type
_entity_poly.pdbx_seq_one_letter_code
_entity_poly.pdbx_strand_id
1 'polypeptide(L)' 'MLDKINIAEYSGADINYYQGKKFDVLLLVWTNQNAKFPWEDNFEEKYRSIQALLDRNADFKF' A
#
# COMPACT_ATOMS: atom_id res chain seq x y z
N MET A 1 5.83 1.03 11.10
CA MET A 1 4.49 1.10 11.72
C MET A 1 3.56 1.45 10.58
N LEU A 2 2.53 0.64 10.30
CA LEU A 2 1.59 0.94 9.20
C LEU A 2 0.94 2.29 9.45
N ASP A 3 0.89 3.14 8.42
CA ASP A 3 0.25 4.43 8.55
C ASP A 3 -1.27 4.25 8.43
N LYS A 4 -2.00 4.72 9.45
CA LYS A 4 -3.46 4.50 9.55
C LYS A 4 -4.22 5.14 8.40
N ILE A 5 -3.62 6.14 7.76
CA ILE A 5 -4.19 6.92 6.66
C ILE A 5 -4.38 6.05 5.40
N ASN A 6 -3.48 5.09 5.14
CA ASN A 6 -3.58 4.25 3.94
C ASN A 6 -4.61 3.13 4.09
N ILE A 7 -4.73 2.55 5.29
CA ILE A 7 -5.64 1.41 5.54
C ILE A 7 -7.10 1.78 5.24
N ALA A 8 -7.54 2.99 5.63
CA ALA A 8 -8.92 3.39 5.43
C ALA A 8 -9.31 3.50 3.94
N GLU A 9 -8.38 3.92 3.07
CA GLU A 9 -8.64 4.05 1.64
C GLU A 9 -8.60 2.70 0.91
N TYR A 10 -7.69 1.80 1.29
CA TYR A 10 -7.58 0.47 0.67
C TYR A 10 -8.55 -0.56 1.25
N SER A 11 -9.03 -0.35 2.48
CA SER A 11 -9.88 -1.30 3.20
C SER A 11 -11.24 -0.71 3.57
N GLY A 12 -11.69 0.37 2.92
CA GLY A 12 -12.98 1.01 3.24
C GLY A 12 -14.17 0.05 3.11
N ALA A 13 -14.17 -0.81 2.09
CA ALA A 13 -15.16 -1.87 1.93
C ALA A 13 -15.07 -2.93 3.04
N ASP A 14 -13.86 -3.31 3.42
CA ASP A 14 -13.61 -4.30 4.48
C ASP A 14 -14.02 -3.74 5.85
N ILE A 15 -13.70 -2.49 6.16
CA ILE A 15 -14.09 -1.81 7.42
C ILE A 15 -15.62 -1.81 7.56
N ASN A 16 -16.34 -1.52 6.47
CA ASN A 16 -17.80 -1.56 6.43
C ASN A 16 -18.32 -3.00 6.60
N TYR A 17 -17.73 -3.97 5.91
CA TYR A 17 -18.13 -5.38 5.95
C TYR A 17 -17.90 -6.00 7.34
N TYR A 18 -16.74 -5.77 7.95
CA TYR A 18 -16.39 -6.25 9.27
C TYR A 18 -16.98 -5.41 10.41
N GLN A 19 -17.78 -4.37 10.11
CA GLN A 19 -18.45 -3.50 11.08
C GLN A 19 -17.47 -2.92 12.11
N GLY A 20 -16.27 -2.52 11.66
CA GLY A 20 -15.23 -1.98 12.53
C GLY A 20 -14.56 -3.01 13.47
N LYS A 21 -14.82 -4.31 13.30
CA LYS A 21 -14.06 -5.36 13.99
C LYS A 21 -12.62 -5.37 13.46
N LYS A 22 -11.68 -5.82 14.30
CA LYS A 22 -10.30 -6.05 13.87
C LYS A 22 -10.26 -7.23 12.89
N PHE A 23 -9.46 -7.10 11.85
CA PHE A 23 -9.17 -8.14 10.87
C PHE A 23 -7.71 -8.04 10.47
N ASP A 24 -7.15 -9.18 10.06
CA ASP A 24 -5.79 -9.24 9.54
C ASP A 24 -5.80 -8.93 8.05
N VAL A 25 -4.80 -8.21 7.57
CA VAL A 25 -4.63 -7.86 6.16
C VAL A 25 -3.27 -8.34 5.70
N LEU A 26 -3.26 -8.98 4.53
CA LEU A 26 -2.03 -9.31 3.81
C LEU A 26 -1.83 -8.33 2.66
N LEU A 27 -0.74 -7.55 2.70
CA LEU A 27 -0.32 -6.72 1.58
C LEU A 27 0.55 -7.54 0.63
N LEU A 28 0.09 -7.69 -0.61
CA LEU A 28 0.87 -8.28 -1.69
C LEU A 28 1.59 -7.18 -2.46
N VAL A 29 2.92 -7.28 -2.55
CA VAL A 29 3.77 -6.38 -3.35
C VAL A 29 4.43 -7.18 -4.45
N TRP A 30 4.42 -6.66 -5.67
CA TRP A 30 5.05 -7.30 -6.84
C TRP A 30 5.99 -6.34 -7.55
N THR A 31 6.91 -6.89 -8.33
CA THR A 31 7.89 -6.11 -9.08
C THR A 31 7.26 -5.31 -10.21
N ASN A 32 7.89 -4.20 -10.61
CA ASN A 32 7.55 -3.54 -11.86
C ASN A 32 7.94 -4.39 -13.10
N GLN A 33 7.69 -3.87 -14.30
CA GLN A 33 8.04 -4.52 -15.57
C GLN A 33 9.55 -4.83 -15.74
N ASN A 34 10.41 -4.17 -14.96
CA ASN A 34 11.86 -4.37 -14.94
C ASN A 34 12.31 -5.33 -13.82
N ALA A 35 11.38 -6.10 -13.26
CA ALA A 35 11.61 -7.05 -12.19
C ALA A 35 12.21 -6.43 -10.92
N LYS A 36 11.90 -5.17 -10.63
CA LYS A 36 12.34 -4.47 -9.42
C LYS A 36 11.22 -4.22 -8.44
N PHE A 37 11.51 -4.41 -7.16
CA PHE A 37 10.67 -4.01 -6.04
C PHE A 37 10.83 -2.51 -5.71
N PRO A 38 9.83 -1.90 -5.05
CA PRO A 38 9.85 -0.47 -4.73
C PRO A 38 11.03 -0.01 -3.85
N TRP A 39 11.66 -0.91 -3.09
CA TRP A 39 12.79 -0.62 -2.20
C TRP A 39 14.15 -0.90 -2.83
N GLU A 40 14.21 -1.36 -4.09
CA GLU A 40 15.47 -1.64 -4.77
C GLU A 40 16.03 -0.41 -5.48
N ASP A 41 17.35 -0.38 -5.64
CA ASP A 41 18.04 0.72 -6.30
C ASP A 41 17.63 0.85 -7.77
N ASN A 42 17.47 2.10 -8.20
CA ASN A 42 16.97 2.46 -9.53
C ASN A 42 15.58 1.87 -9.84
N PHE A 43 14.72 1.73 -8.84
CA PHE A 43 13.28 1.55 -9.07
C PHE A 43 12.71 2.84 -9.67
N GLU A 44 11.98 2.71 -10.79
CA GLU A 44 11.43 3.87 -11.49
C GLU A 44 10.36 4.58 -10.64
N GLU A 45 10.60 5.85 -10.32
CA GLU A 45 9.72 6.64 -9.42
C GLU A 45 8.28 6.71 -9.87
N LYS A 46 8.02 6.73 -11.19
CA LYS A 46 6.66 6.75 -11.75
C LYS A 46 5.79 5.57 -11.28
N TYR A 47 6.41 4.48 -10.81
CA TYR A 47 5.69 3.32 -10.27
C TYR A 47 5.53 3.35 -8.74
N ARG A 48 6.20 4.25 -8.01
CA ARG A 48 6.06 4.36 -6.54
C ARG A 48 4.65 4.78 -6.14
N SER A 49 4.00 5.61 -6.95
CA SER A 49 2.64 6.09 -6.73
C SER A 49 1.56 5.04 -7.05
N ILE A 50 1.87 4.07 -7.92
CA ILE A 50 0.95 3.01 -8.32
C ILE A 50 0.89 1.89 -7.27
N GLN A 51 1.99 1.70 -6.53
CA GLN A 51 2.08 0.74 -5.43
C GLN A 51 2.29 1.47 -4.11
N ALA A 52 1.21 2.00 -3.54
CA ALA A 52 1.25 2.57 -2.20
C ALA A 52 1.64 1.47 -1.20
N LEU A 53 2.83 1.59 -0.65
CA LEU A 53 3.25 0.78 0.47
C LEU A 53 2.54 1.29 1.72
N LEU A 54 1.73 0.43 2.33
CA LEU A 54 0.95 0.77 3.53
C LEU A 54 1.81 1.25 4.71
N ASP A 55 3.12 0.95 4.71
CA ASP A 55 4.04 1.25 5.80
C ASP A 55 5.08 2.34 5.53
N ARG A 56 5.19 2.84 4.29
CA ARG A 56 6.33 3.68 3.87
C ARG A 56 6.00 4.87 2.96
N ASN A 57 4.86 4.86 2.25
CA ASN A 57 4.51 5.91 1.29
C ASN A 57 3.10 6.49 1.58
N ALA A 58 2.78 6.78 2.84
CA ALA A 58 1.47 7.30 3.23
C ALA A 58 1.21 8.75 2.81
N ASP A 59 2.28 9.53 2.64
CA ASP A 59 2.21 10.93 2.22
C ASP A 59 2.02 11.09 0.70
N PHE A 60 2.13 9.99 -0.07
CA PHE A 60 2.00 10.03 -1.53
C PHE A 60 0.51 10.07 -1.92
N LYS A 61 -0.16 11.15 -1.51
CA LYS A 61 -1.53 11.46 -1.92
C LYS A 61 -1.50 12.52 -3.02
N PHE A 62 -1.79 12.04 -4.25
CA PHE A 62 -2.07 12.77 -5.49
C PHE A 62 -0.86 13.37 -6.23
#